data_AF-A0A3S0YN18-F1
#
_entry.id   AF-A0A3S0YN18-F1
#
_cell.length_a   1.000
_cell.length_b   1.000
_cell.length_c   1.000
_cell.angle_alpha   90.00
_cell.angle_beta   90.00
_cell.angle_gamma   90.00
#
_symmetry.space_group_name_H-M   'P 1'
#
loop_
_entity.id
_entity.type
_entity.pdbx_description
1 polymer ?
#
loop_
_entity_poly.entity_id
_entity_poly.type
_entity_poly.pdbx_seq_one_letter_code
_entity_poly.pdbx_strand_id
1 'polypeptide(L)'
;DTVFTGIEIKYPKSMLFGNIKCWGNVNGVYSYPSSNIENASLVPLLSMPIETEPNLRVFQYWFTESFLPWNIAKNYIQGKDILGLLDAKELNIVLLNYLTYRYNYDRKFQGAKYDEKGNPTNKSAILRQKFEGQKPEDVIDGLFENWKLDNYKSLNDNAVKRFKQIIYMLSNYTYSKYAINKGYNDDIKIFAPYYFELISTPNKIEDGYWEFKDCKVKLNSSYFNFSGGPTPPKNYWKEVYASEKPFNQIDDKWYFVVWRNDDNGDLKISKFKNNVK
;
A
#
# COMPACT_ATOMS: atom_id res chain seq x y z
N ASP A 1 -14.94 9.05 15.26
CA ASP A 1 -16.06 8.11 15.15
C ASP A 1 -17.00 8.57 14.07
N THR A 2 -16.95 7.82 13.01
CA THR A 2 -17.99 7.54 12.03
C THR A 2 -18.76 6.25 12.33
N VAL A 3 -20.02 5.99 11.93
CA VAL A 3 -20.72 4.64 11.86
C VAL A 3 -21.26 4.15 10.42
N PHE A 4 -20.80 3.07 9.72
CA PHE A 4 -21.34 2.58 8.39
C PHE A 4 -21.97 1.25 8.72
N THR A 5 -23.15 1.07 8.15
CA THR A 5 -24.06 -0.04 8.37
C THR A 5 -24.46 -0.62 7.01
N GLY A 6 -24.43 -1.96 6.89
CA GLY A 6 -25.37 -2.77 6.09
C GLY A 6 -25.02 -3.07 4.62
N ILE A 7 -24.60 -4.31 4.31
CA ILE A 7 -24.82 -4.99 3.02
C ILE A 7 -24.89 -6.52 3.26
N GLU A 8 -25.86 -7.20 2.63
CA GLU A 8 -26.06 -8.66 2.64
C GLU A 8 -25.80 -9.22 1.22
N ILE A 9 -24.94 -10.24 1.02
CA ILE A 9 -24.60 -10.80 -0.32
C ILE A 9 -24.54 -12.35 -0.30
N LYS A 10 -25.20 -12.99 -1.28
CA LYS A 10 -25.19 -14.45 -1.56
C LYS A 10 -24.04 -14.86 -2.51
N TYR A 11 -23.33 -15.93 -2.16
CA TYR A 11 -22.05 -16.46 -2.71
C TYR A 11 -22.01 -16.92 -4.19
N PRO A 12 -20.78 -16.96 -4.78
CA PRO A 12 -20.32 -18.03 -5.67
C PRO A 12 -19.06 -18.76 -5.14
N LYS A 13 -18.90 -20.05 -5.52
CA LYS A 13 -17.83 -20.98 -5.07
C LYS A 13 -16.60 -20.95 -5.99
N SER A 14 -15.73 -19.95 -5.80
CA SER A 14 -14.30 -19.82 -6.24
C SER A 14 -13.89 -20.03 -7.72
N MET A 15 -13.00 -19.15 -8.22
CA MET A 15 -12.35 -19.24 -9.54
C MET A 15 -10.94 -18.58 -9.50
N LEU A 16 -10.00 -19.04 -10.31
CA LEU A 16 -8.57 -18.67 -10.29
C LEU A 16 -8.30 -17.43 -11.17
N PHE A 17 -8.08 -16.24 -10.57
CA PHE A 17 -8.06 -14.95 -11.29
C PHE A 17 -6.81 -14.69 -12.17
N GLY A 18 -5.70 -15.42 -11.97
CA GLY A 18 -4.44 -15.18 -12.69
C GLY A 18 -4.36 -15.77 -14.09
N ASN A 19 -5.25 -16.71 -14.46
CA ASN A 19 -5.21 -17.42 -15.74
C ASN A 19 -6.40 -17.13 -16.65
N ILE A 20 -7.31 -16.24 -16.27
CA ILE A 20 -8.42 -15.86 -17.13
C ILE A 20 -7.94 -14.80 -18.11
N LYS A 21 -7.43 -15.24 -19.26
CA LYS A 21 -7.23 -14.33 -20.38
C LYS A 21 -8.61 -13.84 -20.82
N CYS A 22 -8.84 -12.53 -20.74
CA CYS A 22 -9.98 -11.90 -21.37
C CYS A 22 -9.98 -12.30 -22.86
N TRP A 23 -11.11 -12.77 -23.38
CA TRP A 23 -11.23 -13.13 -24.80
C TRP A 23 -11.17 -11.94 -25.75
N GLY A 24 -11.10 -10.71 -25.22
CA GLY A 24 -11.19 -9.47 -25.97
C GLY A 24 -12.58 -8.84 -25.88
N ASN A 25 -12.72 -7.68 -26.53
CA ASN A 25 -13.94 -6.89 -26.54
C ASN A 25 -14.96 -7.51 -27.52
N VAL A 26 -16.08 -8.01 -26.97
CA VAL A 26 -17.23 -8.44 -27.77
C VAL A 26 -18.36 -7.44 -27.53
N ASN A 27 -18.76 -6.71 -28.56
CA ASN A 27 -19.85 -5.71 -28.53
C ASN A 27 -19.73 -4.61 -27.47
N GLY A 28 -18.52 -4.15 -27.17
CA GLY A 28 -18.26 -3.03 -26.25
C GLY A 28 -18.01 -3.43 -24.80
N VAL A 29 -18.04 -4.73 -24.46
CA VAL A 29 -17.88 -5.23 -23.09
C VAL A 29 -16.78 -6.27 -23.02
N TYR A 30 -15.80 -6.06 -22.13
CA TYR A 30 -14.75 -7.03 -21.83
C TYR A 30 -15.36 -8.24 -21.10
N SER A 31 -15.22 -9.42 -21.71
CA SER A 31 -15.87 -10.65 -21.24
C SER A 31 -14.84 -11.73 -20.87
N TYR A 32 -15.22 -12.58 -19.92
CA TYR A 32 -14.41 -13.68 -19.38
C TYR A 32 -15.18 -15.01 -19.50
N PRO A 33 -14.52 -16.17 -19.74
CA PRO A 33 -15.18 -17.46 -19.79
C PRO A 33 -15.73 -17.90 -18.42
N SER A 34 -16.88 -18.58 -18.39
CA SER A 34 -17.44 -19.13 -17.15
C SER A 34 -16.73 -20.43 -16.75
N SER A 35 -16.28 -20.55 -15.49
CA SER A 35 -15.82 -21.84 -14.93
C SER A 35 -16.82 -22.38 -13.90
N ASN A 36 -17.33 -23.59 -14.13
CA ASN A 36 -18.01 -24.39 -13.13
C ASN A 36 -17.01 -25.46 -12.63
N ILE A 37 -16.78 -25.56 -11.31
CA ILE A 37 -15.88 -26.56 -10.71
C ILE A 37 -16.71 -27.50 -9.82
N GLU A 38 -16.69 -28.79 -10.11
CA GLU A 38 -17.26 -29.85 -9.27
C GLU A 38 -16.15 -30.69 -8.63
N ASN A 39 -16.32 -31.07 -7.35
CA ASN A 39 -15.49 -32.06 -6.62
C ASN A 39 -13.98 -31.72 -6.44
N ALA A 40 -13.65 -30.50 -6.00
CA ALA A 40 -12.30 -30.16 -5.55
C ALA A 40 -12.29 -29.45 -4.20
N SER A 41 -11.31 -29.76 -3.34
CA SER A 41 -11.00 -29.00 -2.11
C SER A 41 -10.02 -27.88 -2.43
N LEU A 42 -10.44 -26.64 -2.15
CA LEU A 42 -9.66 -25.43 -2.40
C LEU A 42 -8.55 -25.29 -1.35
N VAL A 43 -7.30 -25.26 -1.78
CA VAL A 43 -6.17 -24.83 -0.95
C VAL A 43 -5.74 -23.45 -1.44
N PRO A 44 -5.85 -22.38 -0.65
CA PRO A 44 -5.60 -21.04 -1.13
C PRO A 44 -4.09 -20.74 -1.20
N LEU A 45 -3.53 -20.65 -2.41
CA LEU A 45 -2.37 -19.78 -2.65
C LEU A 45 -2.92 -18.37 -2.87
N LEU A 46 -2.87 -17.56 -1.80
CA LEU A 46 -3.45 -16.21 -1.68
C LEU A 46 -4.98 -16.17 -1.43
N SER A 47 -5.42 -16.48 -0.21
CA SER A 47 -6.79 -16.18 0.24
C SER A 47 -6.94 -14.66 0.41
N MET A 48 -7.70 -14.01 -0.48
CA MET A 48 -8.00 -12.59 -0.35
C MET A 48 -8.92 -12.31 0.84
N PRO A 49 -8.81 -11.12 1.46
CA PRO A 49 -9.64 -10.70 2.59
C PRO A 49 -11.03 -10.17 2.16
N ILE A 50 -11.68 -10.81 1.19
CA ILE A 50 -13.06 -10.48 0.80
C ILE A 50 -13.89 -11.76 0.75
N GLU A 51 -14.04 -12.38 1.92
CA GLU A 51 -15.12 -13.32 2.17
C GLU A 51 -15.83 -12.87 3.45
N THR A 52 -17.16 -12.93 3.41
CA THR A 52 -18.16 -12.31 4.28
C THR A 52 -18.09 -12.69 5.77
N GLU A 53 -18.97 -12.11 6.58
CA GLU A 53 -18.82 -12.03 8.04
C GLU A 53 -19.01 -13.34 8.84
N PRO A 54 -18.28 -13.49 9.97
CA PRO A 54 -17.17 -12.63 10.40
C PRO A 54 -15.82 -13.21 9.94
N ASN A 55 -15.18 -12.58 8.95
CA ASN A 55 -13.80 -12.89 8.57
C ASN A 55 -12.83 -11.95 9.27
N LEU A 56 -12.38 -12.36 10.46
CA LEU A 56 -11.44 -11.63 11.33
C LEU A 56 -10.06 -11.36 10.68
N ARG A 57 -9.74 -12.02 9.55
CA ARG A 57 -8.42 -11.95 8.91
C ARG A 57 -8.13 -10.62 8.21
N VAL A 58 -9.14 -9.93 7.70
CA VAL A 58 -8.99 -8.62 7.04
C VAL A 58 -8.52 -7.56 8.03
N PHE A 59 -9.20 -7.49 9.17
CA PHE A 59 -8.84 -6.58 10.24
C PHE A 59 -7.45 -6.93 10.79
N GLN A 60 -7.19 -8.21 11.07
CA GLN A 60 -5.84 -8.64 11.47
C GLN A 60 -4.77 -8.19 10.47
N TYR A 61 -5.02 -8.30 9.17
CA TYR A 61 -4.13 -7.82 8.11
C TYR A 61 -3.94 -6.29 8.16
N TRP A 62 -5.02 -5.53 8.33
CA TRP A 62 -4.98 -4.06 8.46
C TRP A 62 -4.23 -3.58 9.70
N PHE A 63 -4.21 -4.39 10.76
CA PHE A 63 -3.47 -4.11 11.99
C PHE A 63 -2.08 -4.77 12.02
N THR A 64 -1.61 -5.33 10.90
CA THR A 64 -0.21 -5.77 10.78
C THR A 64 0.75 -4.59 10.81
N GLU A 65 2.01 -4.87 11.10
CA GLU A 65 3.09 -3.89 11.06
C GLU A 65 3.46 -3.45 9.63
N SER A 66 2.71 -3.85 8.61
CA SER A 66 2.92 -3.46 7.21
C SER A 66 2.50 -2.02 6.93
N PHE A 67 1.55 -1.50 7.71
CA PHE A 67 1.06 -0.12 7.58
C PHE A 67 1.72 0.80 8.61
N LEU A 68 1.86 2.08 8.26
CA LEU A 68 2.18 3.08 9.27
C LEU A 68 1.05 3.12 10.31
N PRO A 69 1.38 3.12 11.61
CA PRO A 69 0.39 3.32 12.67
C PRO A 69 -0.47 4.56 12.44
N TRP A 70 -1.77 4.46 12.72
CA TRP A 70 -2.72 5.54 12.46
C TRP A 70 -2.33 6.87 13.13
N ASN A 71 -1.81 6.82 14.35
CA ASN A 71 -1.33 8.00 15.09
C ASN A 71 -0.25 8.80 14.32
N ILE A 72 0.49 8.15 13.42
CA ILE A 72 1.44 8.79 12.49
C ILE A 72 0.75 9.11 11.16
N ALA A 73 0.06 8.13 10.56
CA ALA A 73 -0.52 8.24 9.22
C ALA A 73 -1.51 9.41 9.09
N LYS A 74 -2.30 9.68 10.14
CA LYS A 74 -3.30 10.77 10.16
C LYS A 74 -2.70 12.16 9.88
N ASN A 75 -1.41 12.36 10.13
CA ASN A 75 -0.72 13.63 9.88
C ASN A 75 -0.57 13.95 8.38
N TYR A 76 -0.89 13.00 7.51
CA TYR A 76 -0.77 13.12 6.05
C TYR A 76 -2.11 13.31 5.33
N ILE A 77 -3.23 13.42 6.06
CA ILE A 77 -4.57 13.65 5.48
C ILE A 77 -4.61 14.92 4.61
N GLN A 78 -3.93 15.98 5.05
CA GLN A 78 -3.90 17.27 4.36
C GLN A 78 -2.77 17.38 3.32
N GLY A 79 -1.99 16.31 3.11
CA GLY A 79 -0.81 16.36 2.25
C GLY A 79 0.41 16.89 3.00
N LYS A 80 1.43 16.06 3.18
CA LYS A 80 2.69 16.46 3.83
C LYS A 80 3.86 15.66 3.28
N ASP A 81 5.05 16.24 3.36
CA ASP A 81 6.29 15.53 3.05
C ASP A 81 6.57 14.43 4.08
N ILE A 82 6.78 13.20 3.60
CA ILE A 82 7.01 12.02 4.43
C ILE A 82 8.49 11.75 4.72
N LEU A 83 9.41 12.43 4.03
CA LEU A 83 10.85 12.25 4.23
C LEU A 83 11.27 12.50 5.70
N GLY A 84 10.56 13.39 6.41
CA GLY A 84 10.80 13.64 7.83
C GLY A 84 10.48 12.48 8.78
N LEU A 85 9.85 11.39 8.32
CA LEU A 85 9.63 10.19 9.15
C LEU A 85 10.84 9.25 9.19
N LEU A 86 11.74 9.39 8.22
CA LEU A 86 12.94 8.61 8.11
C LEU A 86 14.04 9.43 8.79
N ASP A 87 14.38 9.06 10.02
CA ASP A 87 15.38 9.72 10.86
C ASP A 87 16.84 9.58 10.33
N ALA A 88 17.00 9.16 9.06
CA ALA A 88 18.27 9.01 8.35
C ALA A 88 18.18 9.65 6.96
N LYS A 89 19.09 10.60 6.68
CA LYS A 89 19.11 11.37 5.42
C LYS A 89 19.35 10.47 4.21
N GLU A 90 20.15 9.43 4.37
CA GLU A 90 20.49 8.46 3.35
C GLU A 90 19.25 7.64 2.94
N LEU A 91 18.39 7.25 3.89
CA LEU A 91 17.12 6.57 3.58
C LEU A 91 16.14 7.46 2.81
N ASN A 92 16.15 8.77 3.07
CA ASN A 92 15.39 9.72 2.27
C ASN A 92 15.85 9.72 0.81
N ILE A 93 17.16 9.68 0.58
CA ILE A 93 17.72 9.59 -0.77
C ILE A 93 17.30 8.26 -1.44
N VAL A 94 17.32 7.15 -0.70
CA VAL A 94 16.85 5.85 -1.21
C VAL A 94 15.38 5.94 -1.63
N LEU A 95 14.50 6.49 -0.78
CA LEU A 95 13.07 6.62 -1.11
C LEU A 95 12.83 7.50 -2.35
N LEU A 96 13.53 8.63 -2.46
CA LEU A 96 13.45 9.50 -3.65
C LEU A 96 13.95 8.79 -4.90
N ASN A 97 14.99 7.96 -4.78
CA ASN A 97 15.50 7.16 -5.89
C ASN A 97 14.52 6.06 -6.30
N TYR A 98 13.77 5.44 -5.36
CA TYR A 98 12.70 4.49 -5.69
C TYR A 98 11.65 5.13 -6.62
N LEU A 99 11.14 6.31 -6.24
CA LEU A 99 10.15 7.05 -7.03
C LEU A 99 10.73 7.49 -8.38
N THR A 100 11.96 7.99 -8.35
CA THR A 100 12.69 8.45 -9.55
C THR A 100 12.90 7.32 -10.55
N TYR A 101 13.38 6.18 -10.08
CA TYR A 101 13.67 5.02 -10.93
C TYR A 101 12.38 4.46 -11.54
N ARG A 102 11.33 4.32 -10.73
CA ARG A 102 10.01 3.92 -11.21
C ARG A 102 9.51 4.85 -12.31
N TYR A 103 9.51 6.16 -12.07
CA TYR A 103 8.98 7.14 -13.01
C TYR A 103 9.71 7.12 -14.37
N ASN A 104 11.04 7.05 -14.37
CA ASN A 104 11.81 6.98 -15.62
C ASN A 104 11.63 5.64 -16.34
N TYR A 105 11.48 4.53 -15.59
CA TYR A 105 11.20 3.21 -16.16
C TYR A 105 9.83 3.16 -16.86
N ASP A 106 8.79 3.73 -16.24
CA ASP A 106 7.44 3.79 -16.83
C ASP A 106 7.43 4.59 -18.12
N ARG A 107 8.27 5.64 -18.18
CA ARG A 107 8.55 6.44 -19.38
C ARG A 107 9.49 5.77 -20.37
N LYS A 108 9.86 4.51 -20.17
CA LYS A 108 10.74 3.72 -21.04
C LYS A 108 12.09 4.39 -21.31
N PHE A 109 12.58 5.17 -20.34
CA PHE A 109 13.84 5.92 -20.46
C PHE A 109 13.89 6.79 -21.73
N GLN A 110 12.76 7.41 -22.08
CA GLN A 110 12.67 8.37 -23.18
C GLN A 110 13.82 9.37 -23.12
N GLY A 111 14.53 9.57 -24.22
CA GLY A 111 15.68 10.47 -24.29
C GLY A 111 17.02 9.84 -23.90
N ALA A 112 17.09 8.53 -23.61
CA ALA A 112 18.36 7.81 -23.49
C ALA A 112 19.20 7.93 -24.77
N LYS A 113 20.47 8.34 -24.62
CA LYS A 113 21.43 8.51 -25.71
C LYS A 113 22.66 7.62 -25.48
N TYR A 114 23.13 7.01 -26.56
CA TYR A 114 24.30 6.14 -26.57
C TYR A 114 25.29 6.62 -27.63
N ASP A 115 26.59 6.43 -27.38
CA ASP A 115 27.62 6.65 -28.39
C ASP A 115 27.63 5.52 -29.43
N GLU A 116 28.48 5.63 -30.46
CA GLU A 116 28.63 4.62 -31.51
C GLU A 116 29.12 3.25 -31.00
N LYS A 117 29.69 3.21 -29.78
CA LYS A 117 30.17 1.99 -29.12
C LYS A 117 29.13 1.39 -28.16
N GLY A 118 27.96 2.02 -28.03
CA GLY A 118 26.89 1.58 -27.13
C GLY A 118 27.08 2.02 -25.67
N ASN A 119 27.99 2.95 -25.37
CA ASN A 119 28.13 3.50 -24.02
C ASN A 119 27.07 4.57 -23.76
N PRO A 120 26.49 4.63 -22.55
CA PRO A 120 25.52 5.66 -22.21
C PRO A 120 26.19 7.04 -22.16
N THR A 121 25.57 8.04 -22.80
CA THR A 121 26.10 9.42 -22.85
C THR A 121 25.31 10.40 -21.98
N ASN A 122 24.19 9.99 -21.42
CA ASN A 122 23.36 10.81 -20.53
C ASN A 122 22.77 10.02 -19.36
N LYS A 123 22.17 10.73 -18.38
CA LYS A 123 21.61 10.11 -17.16
C LYS A 123 20.52 9.08 -17.47
N SER A 124 19.68 9.35 -18.46
CA SER A 124 18.60 8.44 -18.86
C SER A 124 19.14 7.10 -19.39
N ALA A 125 20.19 7.13 -20.23
CA ALA A 125 20.86 5.92 -20.71
C ALA A 125 21.62 5.18 -19.59
N ILE A 126 22.29 5.89 -18.69
CA ILE A 126 22.96 5.29 -17.52
C ILE A 126 21.93 4.54 -16.66
N LEU A 127 20.77 5.16 -16.41
CA LEU A 127 19.73 4.50 -15.65
C LEU A 127 19.16 3.30 -16.40
N ARG A 128 18.86 3.44 -17.69
CA ARG A 128 18.35 2.34 -18.52
C ARG A 128 19.26 1.12 -18.47
N GLN A 129 20.57 1.30 -18.56
CA GLN A 129 21.54 0.22 -18.52
C GLN A 129 21.47 -0.58 -17.21
N LYS A 130 21.14 0.06 -16.08
CA LYS A 130 20.92 -0.65 -14.80
C LYS A 130 19.73 -1.62 -14.84
N PHE A 131 18.73 -1.36 -15.69
CA PHE A 131 17.54 -2.20 -15.86
C PHE A 131 17.69 -3.27 -16.94
N GLU A 132 18.74 -3.22 -17.76
CA GLU A 132 18.94 -4.19 -18.83
C GLU A 132 19.19 -5.59 -18.24
N GLY A 133 18.37 -6.56 -18.67
CA GLY A 133 18.45 -7.95 -18.22
C GLY A 133 17.91 -8.20 -16.79
N GLN A 134 17.34 -7.19 -16.13
CA GLN A 134 16.87 -7.29 -14.74
C GLN A 134 15.40 -6.93 -14.62
N LYS A 135 14.71 -7.49 -13.62
CA LYS A 135 13.35 -7.07 -13.28
C LYS A 135 13.41 -5.71 -12.58
N PRO A 136 12.43 -4.82 -12.81
CA PRO A 136 12.47 -3.48 -12.23
C PRO A 136 12.49 -3.50 -10.70
N GLU A 137 11.79 -4.44 -10.06
CA GLU A 137 11.83 -4.58 -8.60
C GLU A 137 13.21 -4.95 -8.07
N ASP A 138 14.02 -5.72 -8.81
CA ASP A 138 15.36 -6.12 -8.37
C ASP A 138 16.34 -4.94 -8.39
N VAL A 139 16.23 -4.09 -9.43
CA VAL A 139 17.07 -2.88 -9.56
C VAL A 139 16.72 -1.85 -8.50
N ILE A 140 15.42 -1.63 -8.29
CA ILE A 140 14.94 -0.63 -7.33
C ILE A 140 15.21 -1.11 -5.90
N ASP A 141 14.93 -2.37 -5.58
CA ASP A 141 15.26 -2.91 -4.25
C ASP A 141 16.77 -2.96 -3.99
N GLY A 142 17.58 -3.14 -5.03
CA GLY A 142 19.04 -3.05 -4.94
C GLY A 142 19.54 -1.74 -4.31
N LEU A 143 18.81 -0.63 -4.45
CA LEU A 143 19.14 0.63 -3.78
C LEU A 143 19.11 0.51 -2.26
N PHE A 144 18.05 -0.12 -1.74
CA PHE A 144 17.88 -0.32 -0.31
C PHE A 144 18.78 -1.46 0.21
N GLU A 145 18.97 -2.53 -0.58
CA GLU A 145 19.92 -3.59 -0.24
C GLU A 145 21.35 -3.06 -0.09
N ASN A 146 21.82 -2.22 -1.02
CA ASN A 146 23.13 -1.59 -0.91
C ASN A 146 23.23 -0.68 0.31
N TRP A 147 22.20 0.15 0.55
CA TRP A 147 22.15 0.97 1.76
C TRP A 147 22.26 0.13 3.04
N LYS A 148 21.60 -1.02 3.10
CA LYS A 148 21.68 -1.95 4.24
C LYS A 148 23.08 -2.54 4.44
N LEU A 149 23.79 -2.84 3.36
CA LEU A 149 25.18 -3.34 3.44
C LEU A 149 26.10 -2.27 4.05
N ASP A 150 25.95 -1.02 3.62
CA ASP A 150 26.74 0.10 4.14
C ASP A 150 26.36 0.50 5.58
N ASN A 151 25.12 0.20 6.00
CA ASN A 151 24.53 0.63 7.27
C ASN A 151 24.07 -0.54 8.15
N TYR A 152 24.82 -1.65 8.15
CA TYR A 152 24.41 -2.91 8.79
C TYR A 152 24.12 -2.79 10.30
N LYS A 153 24.69 -1.78 11.00
CA LYS A 153 24.45 -1.53 12.42
C LYS A 153 23.08 -0.91 12.73
N SER A 154 22.44 -0.30 11.72
CA SER A 154 21.15 0.40 11.82
C SER A 154 19.97 -0.42 11.28
N LEU A 155 20.16 -1.71 11.02
CA LEU A 155 19.13 -2.57 10.41
C LEU A 155 17.90 -2.77 11.31
N ASN A 156 18.06 -2.65 12.62
CA ASN A 156 16.99 -2.78 13.60
C ASN A 156 16.34 -1.44 13.96
N ASP A 157 16.73 -0.35 13.30
CA ASP A 157 16.21 0.97 13.61
C ASP A 157 14.76 1.09 13.13
N ASN A 158 13.95 1.80 13.93
CA ASN A 158 12.57 2.15 13.56
C ASN A 158 12.48 2.82 12.18
N ALA A 159 13.54 3.48 11.74
CA ALA A 159 13.64 4.08 10.40
C ALA A 159 13.53 3.04 9.27
N VAL A 160 14.15 1.87 9.40
CA VAL A 160 14.06 0.78 8.40
C VAL A 160 12.65 0.20 8.35
N LYS A 161 12.02 0.03 9.51
CA LYS A 161 10.62 -0.41 9.60
C LYS A 161 9.69 0.59 8.93
N ARG A 162 9.82 1.88 9.25
CA ARG A 162 9.04 2.97 8.63
C ARG A 162 9.27 3.04 7.13
N PHE A 163 10.51 2.86 6.67
CA PHE A 163 10.82 2.82 5.24
C PHE A 163 10.00 1.76 4.51
N LYS A 164 9.99 0.51 5.02
CA LYS A 164 9.19 -0.58 4.44
C LYS A 164 7.69 -0.27 4.44
N GLN A 165 7.17 0.28 5.54
CA GLN A 165 5.77 0.68 5.66
C GLN A 165 5.40 1.77 4.65
N ILE A 166 6.30 2.74 4.42
CA ILE A 166 6.11 3.80 3.43
C ILE A 166 6.08 3.21 2.02
N ILE A 167 7.03 2.34 1.66
CA ILE A 167 7.04 1.64 0.35
C ILE A 167 5.75 0.86 0.14
N TYR A 168 5.32 0.12 1.17
CA TYR A 168 4.08 -0.63 1.13
C TYR A 168 2.86 0.27 0.88
N MET A 169 2.76 1.39 1.58
CA MET A 169 1.67 2.36 1.39
C MET A 169 1.76 3.15 0.06
N LEU A 170 2.94 3.21 -0.55
CA LEU A 170 3.23 3.79 -1.86
C LEU A 170 3.30 2.74 -2.99
N SER A 171 2.73 1.55 -2.79
CA SER A 171 2.88 0.42 -3.73
C SER A 171 2.63 0.78 -5.20
N ASN A 172 1.71 1.72 -5.49
CA ASN A 172 1.38 2.14 -6.86
C ASN A 172 2.51 2.94 -7.55
N TYR A 173 3.43 3.50 -6.75
CA TYR A 173 4.46 4.44 -7.17
C TYR A 173 5.87 3.88 -7.04
N THR A 174 6.01 2.61 -6.63
CA THR A 174 7.32 1.97 -6.45
C THR A 174 7.27 0.51 -6.94
N TYR A 175 8.19 0.11 -7.81
CA TYR A 175 8.43 -1.32 -8.01
C TYR A 175 9.30 -1.84 -6.87
N SER A 176 8.79 -2.77 -6.06
CA SER A 176 9.51 -3.31 -4.91
C SER A 176 8.91 -4.63 -4.44
N LYS A 177 9.72 -5.54 -3.93
CA LYS A 177 9.27 -6.75 -3.21
C LYS A 177 8.49 -6.42 -1.95
N TYR A 178 8.64 -5.20 -1.42
CA TYR A 178 7.87 -4.69 -0.28
C TYR A 178 6.55 -4.03 -0.69
N ALA A 179 6.26 -3.89 -1.98
CA ALA A 179 5.00 -3.37 -2.48
C ALA A 179 3.99 -4.50 -2.77
N ILE A 180 2.70 -4.21 -2.63
CA ILE A 180 1.62 -5.13 -3.00
C ILE A 180 1.70 -5.40 -4.50
N ASN A 181 1.68 -6.69 -4.86
CA ASN A 181 1.85 -7.14 -6.24
C ASN A 181 3.04 -6.46 -6.93
N LYS A 182 4.09 -6.20 -6.14
CA LYS A 182 5.31 -5.50 -6.53
C LYS A 182 5.09 -4.12 -7.17
N GLY A 183 3.92 -3.52 -7.03
CA GLY A 183 3.57 -2.24 -7.64
C GLY A 183 3.21 -2.30 -9.13
N TYR A 184 2.92 -3.48 -9.68
CA TYR A 184 2.46 -3.62 -11.07
C TYR A 184 1.01 -3.14 -11.28
N ASN A 185 0.18 -3.22 -10.23
CA ASN A 185 -1.23 -2.83 -10.25
C ASN A 185 -1.58 -1.98 -9.02
N ASP A 186 -2.73 -1.31 -9.08
CA ASP A 186 -3.27 -0.45 -8.01
C ASP A 186 -3.91 -1.21 -6.84
N ASP A 187 -3.48 -2.45 -6.61
CA ASP A 187 -4.10 -3.41 -5.68
C ASP A 187 -4.15 -2.90 -4.22
N ILE A 188 -3.18 -2.07 -3.81
CA ILE A 188 -3.16 -1.43 -2.48
C ILE A 188 -4.43 -0.62 -2.21
N LYS A 189 -5.03 0.00 -3.24
CA LYS A 189 -6.24 0.81 -3.08
C LYS A 189 -7.45 -0.06 -2.69
N ILE A 190 -7.39 -1.34 -3.02
CA ILE A 190 -8.42 -2.33 -2.70
C ILE A 190 -8.14 -2.93 -1.33
N PHE A 191 -6.91 -3.34 -1.03
CA PHE A 191 -6.67 -4.16 0.17
C PHE A 191 -6.32 -3.36 1.42
N ALA A 192 -5.88 -2.11 1.29
CA ALA A 192 -5.41 -1.32 2.42
C ALA A 192 -6.54 -0.58 3.15
N PRO A 193 -6.47 -0.47 4.50
CA PRO A 193 -7.34 0.43 5.23
C PRO A 193 -7.11 1.88 4.79
N TYR A 194 -5.86 2.24 4.50
CA TYR A 194 -5.45 3.53 3.97
C TYR A 194 -4.10 3.39 3.25
N TYR A 195 -3.86 4.26 2.28
CA TYR A 195 -2.68 4.27 1.44
C TYR A 195 -2.25 5.71 1.13
N PHE A 196 -1.08 5.87 0.54
CA PHE A 196 -0.56 7.17 0.14
C PHE A 196 -0.80 7.43 -1.34
N GLU A 197 -1.45 8.56 -1.63
CA GLU A 197 -1.43 9.16 -2.96
C GLU A 197 -0.26 10.13 -3.05
N LEU A 198 0.61 9.92 -4.04
CA LEU A 198 1.76 10.78 -4.27
C LEU A 198 1.30 12.10 -4.91
N ILE A 199 1.59 13.22 -4.25
CA ILE A 199 1.28 14.57 -4.74
C ILE A 199 2.51 15.21 -5.39
N SER A 200 3.71 14.83 -4.94
CA SER A 200 4.95 15.31 -5.52
C SER A 200 5.01 15.02 -7.01
N THR A 201 5.52 15.99 -7.77
CA THR A 201 5.83 15.84 -9.20
C THR A 201 7.34 15.84 -9.39
N PRO A 202 7.89 14.97 -10.25
CA PRO A 202 9.32 14.96 -10.49
C PRO A 202 9.76 16.19 -11.29
N ASN A 203 11.02 16.58 -11.10
CA ASN A 203 11.64 17.69 -11.82
C ASN A 203 12.42 17.16 -13.01
N LYS A 204 12.32 17.81 -14.17
CA LYS A 204 13.18 17.51 -15.31
C LYS A 204 14.59 18.03 -14.99
N ILE A 205 15.57 17.13 -14.96
CA ILE A 205 16.98 17.48 -14.68
C ILE A 205 17.79 17.55 -15.97
N GLU A 206 17.49 16.66 -16.90
CA GLU A 206 18.08 16.59 -18.23
C GLU A 206 16.99 16.19 -19.23
N ASP A 207 17.24 16.40 -20.52
CA ASP A 207 16.42 15.80 -21.58
C ASP A 207 16.25 14.30 -21.37
N GLY A 208 15.00 13.91 -21.10
CA GLY A 208 14.65 12.51 -20.89
C GLY A 208 14.92 11.95 -19.50
N TYR A 209 15.32 12.78 -18.54
CA TYR A 209 15.60 12.33 -17.18
C TYR A 209 14.97 13.23 -16.11
N TRP A 210 14.28 12.59 -15.17
CA TRP A 210 13.46 13.24 -14.16
C TRP A 210 13.84 12.76 -12.76
N GLU A 211 13.86 13.63 -11.75
CA GLU A 211 14.18 13.29 -10.36
C GLU A 211 13.14 13.86 -9.38
N PHE A 212 12.77 13.07 -8.38
CA PHE A 212 12.00 13.56 -7.22
C PHE A 212 12.91 14.25 -6.21
N LYS A 213 12.49 15.41 -5.71
CA LYS A 213 13.21 16.16 -4.66
C LYS A 213 12.51 16.15 -3.31
N ASP A 214 11.21 15.87 -3.31
CA ASP A 214 10.38 15.71 -2.13
C ASP A 214 9.45 14.50 -2.32
N CYS A 215 8.88 14.02 -1.21
CA CYS A 215 7.89 12.94 -1.22
C CYS A 215 6.66 13.39 -0.42
N LYS A 216 5.91 14.34 -1.01
CA LYS A 216 4.64 14.82 -0.48
C LYS A 216 3.55 13.83 -0.84
N VAL A 217 2.87 13.33 0.18
CA VAL A 217 1.82 12.33 0.06
C VAL A 217 0.55 12.80 0.75
N LYS A 218 -0.59 12.44 0.18
CA LYS A 218 -1.90 12.57 0.79
C LYS A 218 -2.36 11.20 1.26
N LEU A 219 -2.79 11.09 2.51
CA LEU A 219 -3.44 9.89 2.99
C LEU A 219 -4.82 9.76 2.32
N ASN A 220 -5.08 8.62 1.71
CA ASN A 220 -6.35 8.31 1.08
C ASN A 220 -6.84 6.91 1.49
N SER A 221 -8.12 6.65 1.28
CA SER A 221 -8.73 5.36 1.59
C SER A 221 -9.95 5.14 0.71
N SER A 222 -10.16 3.89 0.32
CA SER A 222 -11.41 3.45 -0.32
C SER A 222 -12.52 3.18 0.70
N TYR A 223 -12.19 3.19 1.99
CA TYR A 223 -13.06 2.78 3.10
C TYR A 223 -13.38 3.91 4.07
N PHE A 224 -12.53 4.94 4.14
CA PHE A 224 -12.64 6.06 5.06
C PHE A 224 -12.64 7.39 4.30
N ASN A 225 -13.46 8.32 4.76
CA ASN A 225 -13.46 9.69 4.25
C ASN A 225 -12.70 10.60 5.21
N PHE A 226 -11.43 10.90 4.91
CA PHE A 226 -10.61 11.72 5.80
C PHE A 226 -10.84 13.22 5.67
N SER A 227 -11.28 13.69 4.51
CA SER A 227 -11.59 15.10 4.25
C SER A 227 -13.06 15.36 4.53
N GLY A 228 -13.35 16.10 5.60
CA GLY A 228 -14.72 16.55 5.87
C GLY A 228 -15.21 17.44 4.73
N GLY A 229 -16.16 16.92 3.95
CA GLY A 229 -16.99 17.74 3.08
C GLY A 229 -17.96 18.60 3.90
N PRO A 230 -18.94 19.26 3.25
CA PRO A 230 -19.99 20.02 3.96
C PRO A 230 -20.83 19.16 4.93
N THR A 231 -20.72 17.83 4.83
CA THR A 231 -21.19 16.86 5.82
C THR A 231 -20.00 16.29 6.60
N PRO A 232 -20.10 16.11 7.94
CA PRO A 232 -19.01 15.54 8.73
C PRO A 232 -18.55 14.23 8.11
N PRO A 233 -17.23 14.01 7.97
CA PRO A 233 -16.72 12.80 7.36
C PRO A 233 -17.26 11.60 8.12
N LYS A 234 -17.82 10.63 7.38
CA LYS A 234 -18.38 9.43 7.96
C LYS A 234 -17.27 8.31 7.94
N ASN A 235 -16.45 8.17 9.00
CA ASN A 235 -15.28 7.31 9.25
C ASN A 235 -15.41 6.22 10.31
N TYR A 236 -15.45 4.94 9.95
CA TYR A 236 -16.10 3.89 10.77
C TYR A 236 -15.41 3.29 11.95
N TRP A 237 -14.51 4.11 12.43
CA TRP A 237 -13.44 3.76 13.29
C TRP A 237 -13.02 5.03 14.01
N LYS A 238 -12.65 4.86 15.28
CA LYS A 238 -11.97 5.86 16.10
C LYS A 238 -11.08 5.12 17.07
N GLU A 239 -9.87 5.63 17.22
CA GLU A 239 -9.02 5.30 18.34
C GLU A 239 -9.60 5.93 19.61
N VAL A 240 -9.88 5.08 20.60
CA VAL A 240 -10.39 5.47 21.91
C VAL A 240 -9.53 4.80 22.97
N TYR A 241 -9.27 5.52 24.07
CA TYR A 241 -8.51 4.96 25.17
C TYR A 241 -9.45 4.20 26.11
N ALA A 242 -8.99 3.08 26.68
CA ALA A 242 -9.78 2.34 27.66
C ALA A 242 -10.21 3.22 28.85
N SER A 243 -9.36 4.18 29.25
CA SER A 243 -9.65 5.18 30.28
C SER A 243 -10.84 6.10 29.95
N GLU A 244 -11.16 6.29 28.67
CA GLU A 244 -12.31 7.10 28.22
C GLU A 244 -13.64 6.35 28.36
N LYS A 245 -13.61 5.06 28.71
CA LYS A 245 -14.79 4.18 28.86
C LYS A 245 -15.77 4.33 27.68
N PRO A 246 -15.35 3.98 26.45
CA PRO A 246 -16.09 4.27 25.23
C PRO A 246 -17.48 3.61 25.12
N PHE A 247 -17.76 2.60 25.95
CA PHE A 247 -19.03 1.86 25.99
C PHE A 247 -19.84 2.13 27.27
N ASN A 248 -19.73 3.33 27.84
CA ASN A 248 -20.43 3.70 29.07
C ASN A 248 -21.95 3.99 28.89
N GLN A 249 -22.37 4.27 27.66
CA GLN A 249 -23.76 4.51 27.29
C GLN A 249 -24.25 3.37 26.41
N ILE A 250 -25.38 2.76 26.78
CA ILE A 250 -26.06 1.76 25.96
C ILE A 250 -26.61 2.46 24.72
N ASP A 251 -26.28 1.94 23.54
CA ASP A 251 -26.76 2.47 22.26
C ASP A 251 -27.25 1.40 21.29
N ASP A 252 -27.31 0.14 21.75
CA ASP A 252 -27.86 -1.00 21.02
C ASP A 252 -27.16 -1.31 19.68
N LYS A 253 -25.95 -0.78 19.48
CA LYS A 253 -25.14 -1.02 18.27
C LYS A 253 -24.19 -2.20 18.46
N TRP A 254 -23.84 -2.81 17.33
CA TRP A 254 -22.77 -3.81 17.27
C TRP A 254 -21.42 -3.14 17.10
N TYR A 255 -20.45 -3.59 17.88
CA TYR A 255 -19.07 -3.11 17.86
C TYR A 255 -18.11 -4.25 17.57
N PHE A 256 -17.09 -3.95 16.76
CA PHE A 256 -15.88 -4.74 16.63
C PHE A 256 -14.77 -4.01 17.38
N VAL A 257 -14.22 -4.63 18.41
CA VAL A 257 -13.11 -4.08 19.20
C VAL A 257 -11.87 -4.91 18.97
N VAL A 258 -10.79 -4.21 18.63
CA VAL A 258 -9.46 -4.80 18.49
C VAL A 258 -8.66 -4.46 19.74
N TRP A 259 -8.45 -5.45 20.57
CA TRP A 259 -7.58 -5.39 21.72
C TRP A 259 -6.16 -5.69 21.26
N ARG A 260 -5.24 -4.79 21.57
CA ARG A 260 -3.81 -5.05 21.45
C ARG A 260 -3.29 -5.33 22.85
N ASN A 261 -2.69 -6.50 23.04
CA ASN A 261 -2.03 -6.79 24.30
C ASN A 261 -0.68 -6.06 24.36
N ASP A 262 -0.42 -5.33 25.44
CA ASP A 262 0.77 -4.48 25.58
C ASP A 262 2.07 -5.31 25.65
N ASP A 263 1.98 -6.54 26.16
CA ASP A 263 3.16 -7.37 26.45
C ASP A 263 3.71 -8.13 25.24
N ASN A 264 2.83 -8.62 24.35
CA ASN A 264 3.22 -9.53 23.25
C ASN A 264 2.81 -9.04 21.86
N GLY A 265 2.09 -7.92 21.75
CA GLY A 265 1.56 -7.43 20.47
C GLY A 265 0.43 -8.30 19.89
N ASP A 266 -0.02 -9.33 20.62
CA ASP A 266 -1.15 -10.17 20.24
C ASP A 266 -2.42 -9.34 20.08
N LEU A 267 -3.06 -9.51 18.92
CA LEU A 267 -4.31 -8.83 18.58
C LEU A 267 -5.48 -9.77 18.80
N LYS A 268 -6.37 -9.40 19.72
CA LYS A 268 -7.65 -10.09 19.94
C LYS A 268 -8.77 -9.22 19.41
N ILE A 269 -9.63 -9.79 18.57
CA ILE A 269 -10.80 -9.09 18.05
C ILE A 269 -12.05 -9.68 18.69
N SER A 270 -12.92 -8.82 19.22
CA SER A 270 -14.21 -9.22 19.81
C SER A 270 -15.35 -8.44 19.18
N LYS A 271 -16.44 -9.14 18.85
CA LYS A 271 -17.70 -8.55 18.43
C LYS A 271 -18.68 -8.59 19.60
N PHE A 272 -19.30 -7.47 19.96
CA PHE A 272 -20.37 -7.45 20.96
C PHE A 272 -21.43 -6.39 20.64
N LYS A 273 -22.64 -6.59 21.17
CA LYS A 273 -23.71 -5.60 21.13
C LYS A 273 -23.64 -4.77 22.41
N ASN A 274 -23.60 -3.45 22.30
CA ASN A 274 -23.57 -2.56 23.46
C ASN A 274 -25.00 -2.34 24.00
N ASN A 275 -25.58 -3.41 24.53
CA ASN A 275 -26.97 -3.46 25.00
C ASN A 275 -27.09 -3.78 26.51
N VAL A 276 -25.97 -3.99 27.20
CA VAL A 276 -25.93 -4.30 28.63
C VAL A 276 -24.82 -3.49 29.28
N LYS A 277 -25.10 -2.92 30.47
CA LYS A 277 -24.13 -2.21 31.30
C LYS A 277 -23.21 -3.16 32.06
#